data_AF-A0A254QAV0-F1
#
_entry.id   AF-A0A254QAV0-F1
#
_cell.length_a   1.000
_cell.length_b   1.000
_cell.length_c   1.000
_cell.angle_alpha   90.00
_cell.angle_beta   90.00
_cell.angle_gamma   90.00
#
_symmetry.space_group_name_H-M   'P 1'
#
loop_
_entity.id
_entity.type
_entity.pdbx_description
1 polymer ?
#
loop_
_entity_poly.entity_id
_entity_poly.type
_entity_poly.pdbx_seq_one_letter_code
_entity_poly.pdbx_strand_id
1 'polypeptide(L)'
;MSPKRFREIRLGLDLTQDDAALILGVADKTVISRYEAGGRRPSNLMSAVMEVLALLPKKESQKLIDLLLKQMSKIKEDSGE
;
A
#
# COMPACT_ATOMS: atom_id res chain seq x y z
N MET A 1 7.25 2.39 10.96
CA MET A 1 5.81 2.23 11.26
C MET A 1 5.57 0.97 12.09
N SER A 2 4.61 0.96 13.02
CA SER A 2 4.22 -0.25 13.77
C SER A 2 3.30 -1.15 12.94
N PRO A 3 3.32 -2.48 13.14
CA PRO A 3 2.45 -3.41 12.40
C PRO A 3 0.96 -3.08 12.54
N LYS A 4 0.55 -2.70 13.76
CA LYS A 4 -0.82 -2.28 14.07
C LYS A 4 -1.23 -1.05 13.25
N ARG A 5 -0.39 0.00 13.24
CA ARG A 5 -0.66 1.24 12.50
C ARG A 5 -0.77 0.98 10.99
N PHE A 6 0.10 0.14 10.44
CA PHE A 6 0.05 -0.24 9.03
C PHE A 6 -1.31 -0.85 8.66
N ARG A 7 -1.76 -1.82 9.46
CA ARG A 7 -3.04 -2.50 9.27
C ARG A 7 -4.24 -1.55 9.43
N GLU A 8 -4.20 -0.66 10.43
CA GLU A 8 -5.25 0.33 10.66
C GLU A 8 -5.43 1.26 9.46
N ILE A 9 -4.33 1.78 8.89
CA ILE A 9 -4.39 2.65 7.72
C ILE A 9 -4.98 1.90 6.53
N ARG A 10 -4.47 0.69 6.24
CA ARG A 10 -4.94 -0.12 5.11
C ARG A 10 -6.44 -0.37 5.19
N LEU A 11 -6.93 -0.81 6.36
CA LEU A 11 -8.34 -1.08 6.58
C LEU A 11 -9.19 0.20 6.56
N GLY A 12 -8.69 1.32 7.10
CA GLY A 12 -9.41 2.61 7.08
C GLY A 12 -9.59 3.20 5.67
N LEU A 13 -8.76 2.77 4.72
CA LEU A 13 -8.80 3.13 3.30
C LEU A 13 -9.47 2.05 2.44
N ASP A 14 -10.10 1.04 3.06
CA ASP A 14 -10.78 -0.06 2.37
C ASP A 14 -9.87 -0.85 1.39
N LEU A 15 -8.56 -0.85 1.63
CA LEU A 15 -7.57 -1.53 0.79
C LEU A 15 -7.46 -3.02 1.17
N THR A 16 -7.47 -3.90 0.17
CA THR A 16 -7.05 -5.29 0.39
C THR A 16 -5.52 -5.37 0.55
N GLN A 17 -5.02 -6.52 1.00
CA GLN A 17 -3.57 -6.73 1.03
C GLN A 17 -2.98 -6.80 -0.39
N ASP A 18 -3.76 -7.23 -1.39
CA ASP A 18 -3.33 -7.26 -2.79
C ASP A 18 -3.24 -5.83 -3.36
N ASP A 19 -4.20 -4.96 -3.06
CA ASP A 19 -4.13 -3.53 -3.44
C ASP A 19 -2.92 -2.84 -2.81
N ALA A 20 -2.71 -3.07 -1.50
CA ALA A 20 -1.57 -2.54 -0.78
C ALA A 20 -0.24 -3.06 -1.34
N ALA A 21 -0.20 -4.31 -1.80
CA ALA A 21 0.99 -4.87 -2.42
C ALA A 21 1.31 -4.16 -3.74
N LEU A 22 0.29 -3.94 -4.56
CA LEU A 22 0.43 -3.28 -5.85
C LEU A 22 0.86 -1.82 -5.69
N ILE A 23 0.19 -1.02 -4.86
CA ILE A 23 0.52 0.41 -4.69
C ILE A 23 1.89 0.64 -4.03
N LEU A 24 2.37 -0.30 -3.22
CA LEU A 24 3.68 -0.21 -2.56
C LEU A 24 4.80 -0.87 -3.38
N GLY A 25 4.49 -1.48 -4.52
CA GLY A 25 5.47 -2.13 -5.39
C GLY A 25 6.18 -3.30 -4.71
N VAL A 26 5.45 -4.15 -3.99
CA VAL A 26 5.99 -5.40 -3.42
C VAL A 26 5.42 -6.61 -4.15
N ALA A 27 6.14 -7.73 -4.05
CA ALA A 27 5.85 -8.94 -4.81
C ALA A 27 4.40 -9.43 -4.69
N ASP A 28 3.83 -9.48 -3.48
CA ASP A 28 2.49 -9.99 -3.24
C ASP A 28 1.94 -9.58 -1.86
N LYS A 29 0.68 -9.96 -1.60
CA LYS A 29 0.03 -9.82 -0.28
C LYS A 29 0.75 -10.51 0.87
N THR A 30 1.57 -11.54 0.62
CA THR A 30 2.34 -12.23 1.68
C THR A 30 3.34 -11.26 2.30
N VAL A 31 3.95 -10.39 1.49
CA VAL A 31 4.83 -9.33 1.99
C VAL A 31 4.06 -8.36 2.90
N ILE A 32 2.86 -7.96 2.48
CA ILE A 32 1.97 -7.09 3.28
C ILE A 32 1.57 -7.76 4.60
N SER A 33 1.16 -9.03 4.55
CA SER A 33 0.82 -9.83 5.73
C SER A 33 1.98 -9.91 6.74
N ARG A 34 3.22 -10.08 6.25
CA ARG A 34 4.42 -10.04 7.12
C ARG A 34 4.65 -8.67 7.75
N TYR A 35 4.32 -7.57 7.09
CA TYR A 35 4.36 -6.24 7.70
C TYR A 35 3.33 -6.11 8.82
N GLU A 36 2.09 -6.56 8.60
CA GLU A 36 1.00 -6.49 9.58
C GLU A 36 1.19 -7.42 10.78
N ALA A 37 1.86 -8.55 10.58
CA ALA A 37 2.23 -9.49 11.64
C ALA A 37 3.52 -9.07 12.38
N GLY A 38 4.24 -8.06 11.89
CA GLY A 38 5.52 -7.63 12.46
C GLY A 38 6.71 -8.54 12.15
N GLY A 39 6.53 -9.56 11.30
CA GLY A 39 7.61 -10.43 10.82
C GLY A 39 8.56 -9.74 9.83
N ARG A 40 8.17 -8.59 9.28
CA ARG A 40 9.02 -7.73 8.46
C ARG A 40 8.68 -6.26 8.73
N ARG A 41 9.65 -5.36 8.59
CA ARG A 41 9.39 -3.92 8.63
C ARG A 41 9.25 -3.36 7.20
N PRO A 42 8.26 -2.50 6.93
CA PRO A 42 8.21 -1.75 5.67
C PRO A 42 9.39 -0.78 5.60
N SER A 43 9.81 -0.43 4.38
CA SER A 43 10.84 0.59 4.19
C SER A 43 10.39 1.96 4.71
N ASN A 44 11.34 2.90 4.85
CA ASN A 44 11.01 4.27 5.25
C ASN A 44 10.07 4.94 4.24
N LEU A 45 10.28 4.72 2.93
CA LEU A 45 9.41 5.24 1.88
C LEU A 45 8.00 4.65 1.98
N MET A 46 7.86 3.32 2.14
CA MET A 46 6.55 2.69 2.31
C MET A 46 5.82 3.21 3.55
N SER A 47 6.55 3.40 4.66
CA SER A 47 5.98 4.00 5.88
C SER A 47 5.49 5.42 5.63
N ALA A 48 6.27 6.24 4.91
CA ALA A 48 5.90 7.61 4.58
C ALA A 48 4.66 7.65 3.66
N VAL A 49 4.59 6.79 2.64
CA VAL A 49 3.42 6.70 1.75
C VAL A 49 2.17 6.34 2.53
N MET A 50 2.23 5.34 3.42
CA MET A 50 1.10 4.95 4.25
C MET A 50 0.63 6.09 5.16
N GLU A 51 1.55 6.82 5.80
CA GLU A 51 1.15 7.97 6.64
C GLU A 51 0.60 9.13 5.81
N VAL A 52 1.13 9.40 4.61
CA VAL A 52 0.54 10.41 3.70
C VAL A 52 -0.89 10.04 3.35
N LEU A 53 -1.15 8.78 2.98
CA LEU A 53 -2.50 8.30 2.69
C LEU A 53 -3.45 8.42 3.91
N ALA A 54 -2.91 8.27 5.12
CA ALA A 54 -3.67 8.40 6.36
C ALA A 54 -3.93 9.86 6.78
N LEU A 55 -3.07 10.80 6.36
CA LEU A 55 -3.18 12.22 6.66
C LEU A 55 -4.16 12.95 5.74
N LEU A 56 -4.32 12.45 4.51
CA LEU A 56 -5.23 13.04 3.53
C LEU A 56 -6.71 12.77 3.90
N PRO A 57 -7.63 13.68 3.53
CA PRO A 57 -9.06 13.38 3.55
C PRO A 57 -9.35 12.11 2.74
N LYS A 58 -10.25 11.24 3.22
CA LYS A 58 -10.53 9.92 2.60
C LYS A 58 -10.72 9.99 1.07
N LYS A 59 -11.41 11.02 0.56
CA LYS A 59 -11.62 11.23 -0.88
C LYS A 59 -10.33 11.51 -1.65
N GLU A 60 -9.38 12.21 -1.06
CA GLU A 60 -8.07 12.50 -1.65
C GLU A 60 -7.14 11.30 -1.58
N SER A 61 -7.15 10.56 -0.47
CA SER A 61 -6.44 9.28 -0.35
C SER A 61 -6.90 8.30 -1.43
N GLN A 62 -8.22 8.20 -1.64
CA GLN A 62 -8.77 7.32 -2.68
C GLN A 62 -8.34 7.75 -4.08
N LYS A 63 -8.38 9.04 -4.40
CA LYS A 63 -7.88 9.55 -5.69
C LYS A 63 -6.40 9.20 -5.91
N LEU A 64 -5.58 9.32 -4.88
CA LEU A 64 -4.16 8.97 -4.98
C LEU A 64 -3.97 7.45 -5.17
N ILE A 65 -4.72 6.63 -4.43
CA ILE A 65 -4.75 5.17 -4.61
C ILE A 65 -5.11 4.82 -6.06
N ASP A 66 -6.18 5.40 -6.60
CA ASP A 66 -6.63 5.12 -7.97
C ASP A 66 -5.57 5.51 -9.01
N LEU A 67 -4.88 6.65 -8.79
CA LEU A 67 -3.76 7.07 -9.64
C LEU A 67 -2.61 6.06 -9.57
N LEU A 68 -2.22 5.61 -8.38
CA LEU A 68 -1.16 4.63 -8.19
C LEU A 68 -1.49 3.29 -8.84
N LEU A 69 -2.71 2.76 -8.61
CA LEU A 69 -3.19 1.52 -9.23
C LEU A 69 -3.16 1.61 -10.77
N LYS A 70 -3.61 2.74 -11.33
CA LYS A 70 -3.58 2.98 -12.78
C LYS A 70 -2.16 2.97 -13.34
N GLN A 71 -1.19 3.57 -12.64
CA GLN A 71 0.20 3.59 -13.11
C GLN A 71 0.87 2.22 -12.95
N MET A 72 0.63 1.53 -11.84
CA MET A 72 1.17 0.19 -11.60
C MET A 72 0.66 -0.83 -12.61
N SER A 73 -0.60 -0.72 -13.03
CA SER A 73 -1.17 -1.60 -14.07
C SER A 73 -0.43 -1.45 -15.40
N LYS A 74 -0.11 -0.21 -15.79
CA LYS A 74 0.68 0.07 -17.01
C LYS A 74 2.10 -0.45 -16.92
N ILE A 75 2.76 -0.24 -15.77
CA ILE A 75 4.11 -0.75 -15.55
C ILE A 75 4.13 -2.27 -15.69
N LYS A 76 3.14 -2.96 -15.14
CA LYS A 76 3.02 -4.42 -15.26
C LYS A 76 2.87 -4.86 -16.72
N GLU A 77 1.97 -4.21 -17.48
CA GLU A 77 1.78 -4.45 -18.91
C GLU A 77 3.08 -4.24 -19.71
N ASP A 78 3.83 -3.18 -19.42
CA ASP A 78 5.11 -2.86 -20.07
C ASP A 78 6.25 -3.80 -19.65
N SER A 79 6.15 -4.43 -18.48
CA SER A 79 7.15 -5.36 -17.93
C SER A 79 7.03 -6.79 -18.46
N GLY A 80 5.94 -7.10 -19.18
CA GLY A 80 5.68 -8.45 -19.71
C GLY A 80 5.35 -9.51 -18.64
N GLU A 81 4.92 -9.08 -17.45
CA GLU A 81 4.48 -9.93 -16.33
C GLU A 81 2.95 -10.07 -16.20
#